data_AF-A0A5Z2K8K6-F1
#
_entry.id   AF-A0A5Z2K8K6-F1
#
_cell.length_a   1.000
_cell.length_b   1.000
_cell.length_c   1.000
_cell.angle_alpha   90.00
_cell.angle_beta   90.00
_cell.angle_gamma   90.00
#
_symmetry.space_group_name_H-M   'P 1'
#
loop_
_entity.id
_entity.type
_entity.pdbx_description
1 polymer ?
#
loop_
_entity_poly.entity_id
_entity_poly.type
_entity_poly.pdbx_seq_one_letter_code
_entity_poly.pdbx_strand_id
1 'polypeptide(L)'
;MRLRISRAVGVNQPNNIVDVKKIQMLLNRAIRDDNIESLKEDGLWGPKTFARLVYFQEKFVHLFHADAVVNRYGPTLRRLNQANGAAHNETSPHQKQTALVPDSNQIKQLAQRASLPLPAIKSEWINRALPAAINVKRNWGVPIAVTIAQGALESGWGLKAKGNAYFGVKGKSPEGDSITFTTHENYDGQSVKIKDSFRSYDSLEQSADDYGRFLSVNKRYATAFSYPNDPEKFIHEVAKAGYATNP
;
A
#
# COMPACT_ATOMS: atom_id res chain seq x y z
N MET A 1 -4.65 -13.59 -29.38
CA MET A 1 -4.00 -14.59 -28.49
C MET A 1 -4.55 -14.46 -27.07
N ARG A 2 -5.06 -15.54 -26.46
CA ARG A 2 -5.56 -15.53 -25.06
C ARG A 2 -4.41 -15.83 -24.11
N LEU A 3 -4.11 -14.91 -23.20
CA LEU A 3 -3.06 -15.07 -22.19
C LEU A 3 -3.58 -15.85 -20.99
N ARG A 4 -2.74 -16.75 -20.47
CA ARG A 4 -3.01 -17.56 -19.28
C ARG A 4 -2.03 -17.21 -18.17
N ILE A 5 -2.52 -17.19 -16.93
CA ILE A 5 -1.71 -17.09 -15.72
C ILE A 5 -1.52 -18.47 -15.10
N SER A 6 -0.35 -18.73 -14.53
CA SER A 6 -0.03 -20.00 -13.87
C SER A 6 -0.62 -20.10 -12.47
N ARG A 7 -0.70 -19.00 -11.72
CA ARG A 7 -1.36 -18.91 -10.41
C ARG A 7 -2.24 -17.66 -10.35
N ALA A 8 -3.09 -17.58 -9.32
CA ALA A 8 -3.84 -16.36 -9.06
C ALA A 8 -2.87 -15.20 -8.74
N VAL A 9 -3.27 -13.99 -9.14
CA VAL A 9 -2.54 -12.74 -8.92
C VAL A 9 -3.50 -11.80 -8.19
N GLY A 10 -3.05 -11.13 -7.14
CA GLY A 10 -3.92 -10.27 -6.35
C GLY A 10 -3.55 -10.14 -4.89
N VAL A 11 -4.46 -9.52 -4.14
CA VAL A 11 -4.42 -9.48 -2.68
C VAL A 11 -4.31 -10.91 -2.12
N ASN A 12 -3.34 -11.11 -1.21
CA ASN A 12 -3.05 -12.39 -0.56
C ASN A 12 -2.76 -13.56 -1.52
N GLN A 13 -2.31 -13.27 -2.75
CA GLN A 13 -1.92 -14.29 -3.73
C GLN A 13 -0.40 -14.39 -3.87
N PRO A 14 0.13 -15.50 -4.42
CA PRO A 14 1.57 -15.70 -4.61
C PRO A 14 2.26 -14.64 -5.48
N ASN A 15 1.51 -13.91 -6.33
CA ASN A 15 1.99 -12.78 -7.13
C ASN A 15 3.32 -13.05 -7.87
N ASN A 16 3.40 -14.19 -8.54
CA ASN A 16 4.59 -14.52 -9.33
C ASN A 16 4.81 -13.47 -10.42
N ILE A 17 6.06 -13.00 -10.54
CA ILE A 17 6.51 -11.94 -11.46
C ILE A 17 5.96 -12.11 -12.88
N VAL A 18 6.01 -13.34 -13.42
CA VAL A 18 5.57 -13.62 -14.80
C VAL A 18 4.07 -13.40 -14.96
N ASP A 19 3.27 -13.81 -13.98
CA ASP A 19 1.82 -13.66 -14.04
C ASP A 19 1.38 -12.23 -13.75
N VAL A 20 2.02 -11.55 -12.80
CA VAL A 20 1.77 -10.12 -12.53
C VAL A 20 2.06 -9.28 -13.77
N LYS A 21 3.17 -9.54 -14.46
CA LYS A 21 3.52 -8.84 -15.71
C LYS A 21 2.47 -9.02 -16.79
N LYS A 22 1.93 -10.23 -16.95
CA LYS A 22 0.81 -10.48 -17.87
C LYS A 22 -0.43 -9.68 -17.49
N ILE A 23 -0.76 -9.59 -16.20
CA ILE A 23 -1.90 -8.81 -15.73
C ILE A 23 -1.69 -7.31 -15.96
N GLN A 24 -0.52 -6.76 -15.65
CA GLN A 24 -0.18 -5.35 -15.91
C GLN A 24 -0.34 -5.01 -17.40
N MET A 25 0.21 -5.85 -18.28
CA MET A 25 0.08 -5.71 -19.73
C MET A 25 -1.38 -5.75 -20.18
N LEU A 26 -2.18 -6.69 -19.66
CA LEU A 26 -3.60 -6.79 -19.99
C LEU A 26 -4.40 -5.58 -19.48
N LEU A 27 -4.09 -5.07 -18.29
CA LEU A 27 -4.74 -3.89 -17.72
C LEU A 27 -4.42 -2.61 -18.52
N ASN A 28 -3.16 -2.42 -18.91
CA ASN A 28 -2.74 -1.31 -19.77
C ASN A 28 -3.48 -1.33 -21.13
N ARG A 29 -3.72 -2.52 -21.68
CA ARG A 29 -4.43 -2.67 -22.96
C ARG A 29 -5.93 -2.48 -22.82
N ALA A 30 -6.51 -2.94 -21.71
CA ALA A 30 -7.94 -2.94 -21.51
C ALA A 30 -8.49 -1.57 -21.09
N ILE A 31 -7.67 -0.72 -20.47
CA ILE A 31 -8.03 0.62 -20.03
C ILE A 31 -7.25 1.63 -20.86
N ARG A 32 -7.93 2.19 -21.87
CA ARG A 32 -7.41 3.26 -22.72
C ARG A 32 -8.02 4.58 -22.27
N ASP A 33 -7.39 5.20 -21.29
CA ASP A 33 -7.70 6.53 -20.81
C ASP A 33 -6.38 7.28 -20.68
N ASP A 34 -6.21 8.33 -21.49
CA ASP A 34 -4.94 9.06 -21.58
C ASP A 34 -4.61 9.83 -20.28
N ASN A 35 -5.60 10.03 -19.40
CA ASN A 35 -5.39 10.61 -18.08
C ASN A 35 -4.86 9.59 -17.06
N ILE A 36 -4.85 8.30 -17.41
CA ILE A 36 -4.43 7.21 -16.55
C ILE A 36 -3.05 6.70 -17.00
N GLU A 37 -2.01 7.05 -16.24
CA GLU A 37 -0.62 6.62 -16.51
C GLU A 37 -0.51 5.10 -16.67
N SER A 38 0.11 4.61 -17.74
CA SER A 38 0.36 3.17 -17.94
C SER A 38 1.15 2.55 -16.78
N LEU A 39 0.76 1.34 -16.39
CA LEU A 39 1.53 0.54 -15.44
C LEU A 39 2.87 0.15 -16.07
N LYS A 40 3.93 0.15 -15.27
CA LYS A 40 5.16 -0.55 -15.64
C LYS A 40 4.88 -2.05 -15.69
N GLU A 41 5.30 -2.72 -16.77
CA GLU A 41 5.16 -4.17 -16.95
C GLU A 41 6.36 -4.91 -16.36
N ASP A 42 6.59 -4.68 -15.06
CA ASP A 42 7.76 -5.14 -14.31
C ASP A 42 7.49 -6.41 -13.49
N GLY A 43 6.24 -6.86 -13.42
CA GLY A 43 5.83 -8.01 -12.60
C GLY A 43 5.73 -7.70 -11.11
N LEU A 44 5.78 -6.43 -10.71
CA LEU A 44 5.60 -6.03 -9.32
C LEU A 44 4.13 -5.81 -8.99
N TRP A 45 3.65 -6.57 -8.00
CA TRP A 45 2.32 -6.37 -7.42
C TRP A 45 2.36 -5.20 -6.43
N GLY A 46 2.30 -3.98 -6.96
CA GLY A 46 2.34 -2.74 -6.18
C GLY A 46 1.02 -1.95 -6.18
N PRO A 47 0.98 -0.80 -5.47
CA PRO A 47 -0.24 0.00 -5.30
C PRO A 47 -0.89 0.43 -6.61
N LYS A 48 -0.10 0.76 -7.63
CA LYS A 48 -0.61 1.12 -8.96
C LYS A 48 -1.30 -0.07 -9.64
N THR A 49 -0.68 -1.25 -9.61
CA THR A 49 -1.26 -2.49 -10.16
C THR A 49 -2.55 -2.86 -9.43
N PHE A 50 -2.56 -2.77 -8.10
CA PHE A 50 -3.74 -2.98 -7.26
C PHE A 50 -4.87 -2.02 -7.64
N ALA A 51 -4.63 -0.71 -7.62
CA ALA A 51 -5.65 0.29 -7.89
C ALA A 51 -6.21 0.15 -9.32
N ARG A 52 -5.35 -0.14 -10.29
CA ARG A 52 -5.77 -0.41 -11.67
C ARG A 52 -6.65 -1.64 -11.77
N LEU A 53 -6.35 -2.70 -11.03
CA LEU A 53 -7.15 -3.91 -11.04
C LEU A 53 -8.52 -3.69 -10.40
N VAL A 54 -8.57 -2.99 -9.25
CA VAL A 54 -9.83 -2.63 -8.58
C VAL A 54 -10.71 -1.82 -9.52
N TYR A 55 -10.16 -0.75 -10.10
CA TYR A 55 -10.86 0.07 -11.09
C TYR A 55 -11.38 -0.77 -12.25
N PHE A 56 -10.56 -1.69 -12.78
CA PHE A 56 -10.98 -2.58 -13.85
C PHE A 56 -12.15 -3.48 -13.43
N GLN A 57 -12.09 -4.07 -12.25
CA GLN A 57 -13.11 -4.96 -11.72
C GLN A 57 -14.45 -4.26 -11.50
N GLU A 58 -14.44 -3.04 -10.97
CA GLU A 58 -15.66 -2.26 -10.77
C GLU A 58 -16.26 -1.79 -12.09
N LYS A 59 -15.43 -1.24 -12.99
CA LYS A 59 -15.92 -0.55 -14.19
C LYS A 59 -16.18 -1.47 -15.39
N PHE A 60 -15.42 -2.56 -15.52
CA PHE A 60 -15.45 -3.40 -16.73
C PHE A 60 -15.90 -4.84 -16.45
N VAL A 61 -15.72 -5.32 -15.22
CA VAL A 61 -16.26 -6.63 -14.78
C VAL A 61 -17.59 -6.45 -14.05
N HIS A 62 -17.91 -5.24 -13.59
CA HIS A 62 -19.11 -4.90 -12.83
C HIS A 62 -19.22 -5.68 -11.52
N LEU A 63 -18.10 -5.92 -10.84
CA LEU A 63 -18.11 -6.44 -9.49
C LEU A 63 -18.60 -5.35 -8.52
N PHE A 64 -19.64 -5.65 -7.75
CA PHE A 64 -20.16 -4.76 -6.71
C PHE A 64 -19.12 -4.53 -5.59
N HIS A 65 -18.27 -5.53 -5.33
CA HIS A 65 -17.10 -5.44 -4.46
C HIS A 65 -15.89 -6.01 -5.19
N ALA A 66 -14.97 -5.15 -5.60
CA ALA A 66 -13.71 -5.61 -6.17
C ALA A 66 -12.84 -6.27 -5.10
N ASP A 67 -12.44 -7.52 -5.37
CA ASP A 67 -11.60 -8.33 -4.49
C ASP A 67 -10.09 -8.14 -4.76
N ALA A 68 -9.75 -7.41 -5.83
CA ALA A 68 -8.39 -7.24 -6.32
C ALA A 68 -7.66 -8.57 -6.54
N VAL A 69 -8.38 -9.61 -6.96
CA VAL A 69 -7.83 -10.92 -7.32
C VAL A 69 -8.18 -11.27 -8.77
N VAL A 70 -7.21 -11.84 -9.48
CA VAL A 70 -7.37 -12.43 -10.80
C VAL A 70 -7.18 -13.93 -10.70
N ASN A 71 -8.30 -14.64 -10.66
CA ASN A 71 -8.33 -16.10 -10.68
C ASN A 71 -8.10 -16.65 -12.10
N ARG A 72 -7.40 -17.79 -12.20
CA ARG A 72 -7.03 -18.44 -13.48
C ARG A 72 -8.22 -18.67 -14.42
N TYR A 73 -9.39 -18.95 -13.86
CA TYR A 73 -10.62 -19.18 -14.63
C TYR A 73 -11.71 -18.18 -14.26
N GLY A 74 -11.34 -17.09 -13.58
CA GLY A 74 -12.27 -16.10 -13.04
C GLY A 74 -12.81 -15.12 -14.08
N PRO A 75 -13.89 -14.39 -13.74
CA PRO A 75 -14.52 -13.40 -14.61
C PRO A 75 -13.55 -12.28 -15.01
N THR A 76 -12.70 -11.82 -14.09
CA THR A 76 -11.73 -10.76 -14.33
C THR A 76 -10.73 -11.11 -15.43
N LEU A 77 -10.14 -12.32 -15.41
CA LEU A 77 -9.19 -12.75 -16.44
C LEU A 77 -9.87 -12.95 -17.81
N ARG A 78 -11.11 -13.44 -17.82
CA ARG A 78 -11.89 -13.57 -19.06
C ARG A 78 -12.11 -12.20 -19.70
N ARG A 79 -12.52 -11.20 -18.91
CA ARG A 79 -12.78 -9.85 -19.39
C ARG A 79 -11.51 -9.16 -19.91
N LEU A 80 -10.39 -9.29 -19.19
CA LEU A 80 -9.08 -8.78 -19.62
C LEU A 80 -8.66 -9.37 -20.99
N ASN A 81 -8.84 -10.68 -21.18
CA ASN A 81 -8.50 -11.34 -22.43
C ASN A 81 -9.42 -10.95 -23.60
N GLN A 82 -10.68 -10.61 -23.32
CA GLN A 82 -11.61 -10.12 -24.35
C GLN A 82 -11.21 -8.71 -24.82
N ALA A 83 -10.88 -7.81 -23.88
CA ALA A 83 -10.42 -6.46 -24.20
C ALA A 83 -9.12 -6.47 -25.03
N ASN A 84 -8.24 -7.45 -24.81
CA ASN A 84 -7.03 -7.65 -25.60
C ASN A 84 -7.29 -8.09 -27.05
N GLY A 85 -8.47 -8.64 -27.37
CA GLY A 85 -8.83 -9.10 -28.72
C GLY A 85 -9.42 -8.02 -29.64
N ALA A 86 -9.90 -6.90 -29.08
CA ALA A 86 -10.57 -5.83 -29.81
C ALA A 86 -9.60 -4.75 -30.36
N ALA A 87 -8.28 -4.96 -30.25
CA ALA A 87 -7.25 -3.94 -30.44
C ALA A 87 -6.76 -3.74 -31.90
N HIS A 88 -7.61 -3.94 -32.91
CA HIS A 88 -7.33 -3.54 -34.30
C HIS A 88 -8.39 -2.57 -34.79
N ASN A 89 -8.29 -1.32 -34.35
CA ASN A 89 -8.40 -0.12 -35.17
C ASN A 89 -8.35 1.13 -34.26
N GLU A 90 -7.90 2.22 -34.87
CA GLU A 90 -7.87 3.60 -34.39
C GLU A 90 -6.57 4.06 -33.68
N THR A 91 -5.79 4.79 -34.48
CA THR A 91 -4.77 5.77 -34.12
C THR A 91 -5.34 7.17 -34.29
N SER A 92 -5.17 8.07 -33.30
CA SER A 92 -5.05 9.52 -33.54
C SER A 92 -4.57 10.30 -32.30
N PRO A 93 -4.04 11.53 -32.47
CA PRO A 93 -3.01 12.13 -31.62
C PRO A 93 -3.45 13.39 -30.83
N HIS A 94 -2.52 13.90 -30.00
CA HIS A 94 -2.47 15.23 -29.34
C HIS A 94 -3.07 15.32 -27.91
N GLN A 95 -2.60 16.13 -26.95
CA GLN A 95 -1.59 17.20 -26.84
C GLN A 95 -1.25 17.39 -25.33
N LYS A 96 0.00 17.74 -24.97
CA LYS A 96 0.41 18.03 -23.58
C LYS A 96 0.09 19.49 -23.21
N GLN A 97 -0.52 19.71 -22.05
CA GLN A 97 -0.58 21.01 -21.39
C GLN A 97 0.32 21.06 -20.15
N THR A 98 1.02 22.18 -20.03
CA THR A 98 2.07 22.51 -19.06
C THR A 98 1.47 23.16 -17.81
N ALA A 99 1.83 22.65 -16.63
CA ALA A 99 1.58 23.32 -15.35
C ALA A 99 2.90 23.81 -14.73
N LEU A 100 2.84 24.96 -14.05
CA LEU A 100 3.93 25.72 -13.43
C LEU A 100 4.87 24.81 -12.60
N VAL A 101 6.17 24.86 -12.91
CA VAL A 101 7.19 23.92 -12.42
C VAL A 101 7.95 24.54 -11.24
N PRO A 102 7.91 23.96 -10.01
CA PRO A 102 8.89 24.22 -8.97
C PRO A 102 10.31 23.89 -9.47
N ASP A 103 11.36 24.52 -8.92
CA ASP A 103 12.75 24.45 -9.41
C ASP A 103 13.12 23.11 -10.09
N SER A 104 13.27 23.19 -11.41
CA SER A 104 13.40 22.05 -12.33
C SER A 104 14.54 21.08 -11.98
N ASN A 105 15.56 21.55 -11.24
CA ASN A 105 16.67 20.72 -10.81
C ASN A 105 16.32 19.82 -9.61
N GLN A 106 15.54 20.30 -8.64
CA GLN A 106 15.05 19.47 -7.55
C GLN A 106 14.09 18.40 -8.06
N ILE A 107 13.19 18.75 -8.98
CA ILE A 107 12.26 17.79 -9.58
C ILE A 107 13.00 16.72 -10.38
N LYS A 108 14.04 17.09 -11.15
CA LYS A 108 14.88 16.12 -11.87
C LYS A 108 15.62 15.19 -10.90
N GLN A 109 16.17 15.70 -9.80
CA GLN A 109 16.86 14.87 -8.80
C GLN A 109 15.90 13.93 -8.06
N LEU A 110 14.71 14.41 -7.70
CA LEU A 110 13.66 13.60 -7.06
C LEU A 110 13.14 12.52 -8.02
N ALA A 111 12.89 12.87 -9.28
CA ALA A 111 12.49 11.92 -10.31
C ALA A 111 13.58 10.88 -10.59
N GLN A 112 14.85 11.27 -10.60
CA GLN A 112 15.98 10.37 -10.80
C GLN A 112 16.14 9.42 -9.61
N ARG A 113 16.00 9.90 -8.37
CA ARG A 113 15.95 9.05 -7.17
C ARG A 113 14.74 8.10 -7.16
N ALA A 114 13.57 8.57 -7.58
CA ALA A 114 12.37 7.74 -7.70
C ALA A 114 12.46 6.71 -8.85
N SER A 115 13.31 6.96 -9.85
CA SER A 115 13.55 6.06 -10.98
C SER A 115 14.51 4.91 -10.65
N LEU A 116 15.32 5.05 -9.59
CA LEU A 116 16.16 3.97 -9.11
C LEU A 116 15.27 2.87 -8.51
N PRO A 117 15.54 1.58 -8.81
CA PRO A 117 14.84 0.50 -8.15
C PRO A 117 15.02 0.66 -6.64
N LEU A 118 13.91 0.69 -5.90
CA LEU A 118 13.95 0.67 -4.45
C LEU A 118 14.80 -0.54 -4.02
N PRO A 119 15.68 -0.40 -3.02
CA PRO A 119 16.38 -1.54 -2.44
C PRO A 119 15.39 -2.67 -2.18
N ALA A 120 15.76 -3.91 -2.51
CA ALA A 120 14.84 -5.06 -2.54
C ALA A 120 13.96 -5.15 -1.28
N ILE A 121 14.56 -4.85 -0.13
CA ILE A 121 13.89 -4.85 1.17
C ILE A 121 12.73 -3.86 1.30
N LYS A 122 12.85 -2.67 0.71
CA LYS A 122 11.78 -1.65 0.73
C LYS A 122 10.63 -2.10 -0.16
N SER A 123 10.93 -2.62 -1.34
CA SER A 123 9.94 -3.18 -2.26
C SER A 123 9.22 -4.37 -1.64
N GLU A 124 9.95 -5.27 -0.99
CA GLU A 124 9.40 -6.42 -0.29
C GLU A 124 8.46 -6.00 0.84
N TRP A 125 8.88 -5.05 1.69
CA TRP A 125 8.02 -4.49 2.73
C TRP A 125 6.72 -3.92 2.15
N ILE A 126 6.82 -3.05 1.14
CA ILE A 126 5.65 -2.43 0.52
C ILE A 126 4.71 -3.51 -0.02
N ASN A 127 5.23 -4.53 -0.70
CA ASN A 127 4.43 -5.61 -1.26
C ASN A 127 3.75 -6.46 -0.17
N ARG A 128 4.44 -6.74 0.94
CA ARG A 128 3.89 -7.49 2.08
C ARG A 128 2.84 -6.69 2.86
N ALA A 129 3.10 -5.40 3.10
CA ALA A 129 2.22 -4.54 3.91
C ALA A 129 1.01 -4.00 3.14
N LEU A 130 1.08 -3.89 1.81
CA LEU A 130 0.02 -3.31 1.00
C LEU A 130 -1.35 -3.99 1.18
N PRO A 131 -1.49 -5.33 1.10
CA PRO A 131 -2.76 -6.02 1.37
C PRO A 131 -3.38 -5.64 2.71
N ALA A 132 -2.56 -5.61 3.78
CA ALA A 132 -3.00 -5.23 5.11
C ALA A 132 -3.42 -3.75 5.14
N ALA A 133 -2.61 -2.85 4.57
CA ALA A 133 -2.91 -1.41 4.54
C ALA A 133 -4.19 -1.07 3.77
N ILE A 134 -4.53 -1.80 2.71
CA ILE A 134 -5.81 -1.68 2.00
C ILE A 134 -6.98 -2.03 2.93
N ASN A 135 -6.87 -3.13 3.67
CA ASN A 135 -7.90 -3.54 4.63
C ASN A 135 -8.03 -2.52 5.76
N VAL A 136 -6.91 -2.00 6.26
CA VAL A 136 -6.91 -0.93 7.27
C VAL A 136 -7.64 0.31 6.77
N LYS A 137 -7.35 0.76 5.54
CA LYS A 137 -8.05 1.90 4.94
C LYS A 137 -9.54 1.66 4.84
N ARG A 138 -9.94 0.47 4.38
CA ARG A 138 -11.35 0.09 4.21
C ARG A 138 -12.10 0.02 5.55
N ASN A 139 -11.49 -0.62 6.56
CA ASN A 139 -12.14 -0.91 7.83
C ASN A 139 -12.12 0.30 8.78
N TRP A 140 -11.03 1.06 8.78
CA TRP A 140 -10.75 2.06 9.83
C TRP A 140 -10.54 3.47 9.27
N GLY A 141 -10.37 3.64 7.96
CA GLY A 141 -10.23 4.95 7.32
C GLY A 141 -8.80 5.50 7.27
N VAL A 142 -7.81 4.83 7.89
CA VAL A 142 -6.39 5.24 7.88
C VAL A 142 -5.83 5.17 6.45
N PRO A 143 -5.15 6.22 5.94
CA PRO A 143 -4.58 6.20 4.60
C PRO A 143 -3.61 5.03 4.37
N ILE A 144 -3.69 4.37 3.21
CA ILE A 144 -2.82 3.24 2.84
C ILE A 144 -1.34 3.61 3.01
N ALA A 145 -0.95 4.80 2.54
CA ALA A 145 0.41 5.29 2.63
C ALA A 145 0.88 5.43 4.09
N VAL A 146 0.00 5.87 5.00
CA VAL A 146 0.30 6.02 6.42
C VAL A 146 0.59 4.66 7.06
N THR A 147 -0.26 3.66 6.83
CA THR A 147 -0.03 2.31 7.35
C THR A 147 1.29 1.72 6.84
N ILE A 148 1.57 1.82 5.54
CA ILE A 148 2.82 1.28 4.97
C ILE A 148 4.04 2.04 5.53
N ALA A 149 3.96 3.36 5.62
CA ALA A 149 5.08 4.21 6.05
C ALA A 149 5.37 4.08 7.54
N GLN A 150 4.35 4.13 8.42
CA GLN A 150 4.56 3.94 9.85
C GLN A 150 5.07 2.54 10.15
N GLY A 151 4.47 1.50 9.57
CA GLY A 151 4.98 0.14 9.76
C GLY A 151 6.43 -0.01 9.26
N ALA A 152 6.82 0.64 8.15
CA ALA A 152 8.20 0.66 7.70
C ALA A 152 9.14 1.34 8.70
N LEU A 153 8.73 2.49 9.24
CA LEU A 153 9.53 3.27 10.17
C LEU A 153 9.76 2.50 11.47
N GLU A 154 8.68 2.02 12.07
CA GLU A 154 8.70 1.38 13.40
C GLU A 154 9.38 0.01 13.38
N SER A 155 9.25 -0.74 12.29
CA SER A 155 9.83 -2.09 12.18
C SER A 155 11.14 -2.14 11.38
N GLY A 156 11.67 -1.00 10.94
CA GLY A 156 12.83 -0.96 10.06
C GLY A 156 12.63 -1.75 8.77
N TRP A 157 11.57 -1.42 8.02
CA TRP A 157 11.14 -2.09 6.78
C TRP A 157 10.77 -3.57 7.00
N GLY A 158 10.22 -3.90 8.15
CA GLY A 158 9.77 -5.25 8.51
C GLY A 158 10.87 -6.18 8.97
N LEU A 159 12.10 -5.68 9.19
CA LEU A 159 13.23 -6.49 9.71
C LEU A 159 13.20 -6.68 11.22
N LYS A 160 12.57 -5.75 11.95
CA LYS A 160 12.62 -5.67 13.41
C LYS A 160 11.20 -5.57 13.96
N ALA A 161 10.48 -6.70 13.95
CA ALA A 161 9.11 -6.79 14.46
C ALA A 161 8.96 -8.01 15.38
N LYS A 162 9.58 -7.96 16.57
CA LYS A 162 9.40 -9.02 17.58
C LYS A 162 7.92 -9.12 17.96
N GLY A 163 7.39 -10.35 18.02
CA GLY A 163 5.96 -10.59 18.27
C GLY A 163 5.04 -9.97 17.23
N ASN A 164 5.51 -9.73 16.00
CA ASN A 164 4.79 -9.02 14.95
C ASN A 164 4.31 -7.61 15.36
N ALA A 165 4.99 -6.94 16.28
CA ALA A 165 4.67 -5.58 16.72
C ALA A 165 5.13 -4.52 15.70
N TYR A 166 4.62 -4.56 14.46
CA TYR A 166 5.11 -3.73 13.35
C TYR A 166 4.89 -2.23 13.52
N PHE A 167 3.98 -1.81 14.39
CA PHE A 167 3.56 -0.41 14.56
C PHE A 167 3.91 0.16 15.94
N GLY A 168 4.58 -0.59 16.81
CA GLY A 168 5.00 -0.08 18.12
C GLY A 168 3.86 0.25 19.08
N VAL A 169 2.67 -0.33 18.91
CA VAL A 169 1.54 -0.07 19.82
C VAL A 169 1.81 -0.72 21.19
N LYS A 170 1.79 0.08 22.25
CA LYS A 170 2.05 -0.37 23.62
C LYS A 170 0.84 -1.08 24.24
N GLY A 171 1.11 -1.96 25.21
CA GLY A 171 0.10 -2.67 26.00
C GLY A 171 -0.23 -4.06 25.47
N LYS A 172 -1.50 -4.47 25.59
CA LYS A 172 -2.02 -5.78 25.17
C LYS A 172 -2.86 -5.67 23.91
N SER A 173 -2.77 -6.65 23.01
CA SER A 173 -3.65 -6.78 21.85
C SER A 173 -5.11 -6.97 22.30
N PRO A 174 -6.10 -6.82 21.40
CA PRO A 174 -7.50 -7.16 21.70
C PRO A 174 -7.68 -8.58 22.25
N GLU A 175 -6.85 -9.53 21.79
CA GLU A 175 -6.81 -10.92 22.23
C GLU A 175 -6.11 -11.10 23.59
N GLY A 176 -5.44 -10.05 24.09
CA GLY A 176 -4.78 -10.03 25.40
C GLY A 176 -3.27 -10.28 25.35
N ASP A 177 -2.69 -10.47 24.16
CA ASP A 177 -1.29 -10.82 23.97
C ASP A 177 -0.36 -9.60 24.05
N SER A 178 0.83 -9.82 24.60
CA SER A 178 1.85 -8.79 24.79
C SER A 178 3.25 -9.39 24.80
N ILE A 179 4.22 -8.63 24.34
CA ILE A 179 5.64 -8.95 24.38
C ILE A 179 6.44 -7.79 24.99
N THR A 180 7.40 -8.10 25.86
CA THR A 180 8.27 -7.10 26.48
C THR A 180 9.65 -7.12 25.84
N PHE A 181 10.13 -5.97 25.37
CA PHE A 181 11.50 -5.82 24.87
C PHE A 181 12.05 -4.43 25.18
N THR A 182 13.37 -4.28 25.09
CA THR A 182 14.03 -2.98 25.29
C THR A 182 13.73 -2.07 24.11
N THR A 183 13.20 -0.88 24.39
CA THR A 183 12.97 0.21 23.44
C THR A 183 13.77 1.45 23.84
N HIS A 184 13.78 2.47 22.98
CA HIS A 184 14.34 3.78 23.27
C HIS A 184 13.20 4.80 23.34
N GLU A 185 13.16 5.58 24.40
CA GLU A 185 12.27 6.74 24.54
C GLU A 185 13.11 8.01 24.55
N ASN A 186 12.58 9.08 23.94
CA ASN A 186 13.22 10.38 24.01
C ASN A 186 12.54 11.23 25.09
N TYR A 187 13.30 11.55 26.14
CA TYR A 187 12.90 12.50 27.17
C TYR A 187 13.82 13.71 27.06
N ASP A 188 13.26 14.89 26.76
CA ASP A 188 14.01 16.16 26.63
C ASP A 188 15.25 16.06 25.72
N GLY A 189 15.12 15.35 24.60
CA GLY A 189 16.19 15.14 23.62
C GLY A 189 17.23 14.06 24.00
N GLN A 190 17.07 13.41 25.15
CA GLN A 190 17.92 12.29 25.55
C GLN A 190 17.25 10.95 25.27
N SER A 191 17.93 10.09 24.51
CA SER A 191 17.47 8.73 24.22
C SER A 191 17.79 7.80 25.39
N VAL A 192 16.74 7.31 26.07
CA VAL A 192 16.84 6.42 27.24
C VAL A 192 16.34 5.03 26.87
N LYS A 193 17.15 4.01 27.20
CA LYS A 193 16.74 2.61 27.05
C LYS A 193 15.81 2.20 28.18
N ILE A 194 14.60 1.76 27.85
CA ILE A 194 13.64 1.23 28.82
C ILE A 194 13.14 -0.14 28.38
N LYS A 195 12.66 -0.96 29.33
CA LYS A 195 11.84 -2.12 29.00
C LYS A 195 10.39 -1.67 28.97
N ASP A 196 9.72 -1.94 27.86
CA ASP A 196 8.30 -1.62 27.71
C ASP A 196 7.55 -2.81 27.11
N SER A 197 6.24 -2.84 27.30
CA SER A 197 5.35 -3.89 26.83
C SER A 197 4.58 -3.41 25.61
N PHE A 198 4.70 -4.19 24.53
CA PHE A 198 4.06 -3.94 23.25
C PHE A 198 3.05 -5.02 22.95
N ARG A 199 1.99 -4.65 22.23
CA ARG A 199 1.02 -5.62 21.71
C ARG A 199 1.75 -6.60 20.80
N SER A 200 1.39 -7.87 20.88
CA SER A 200 1.90 -8.92 19.99
C SER A 200 0.78 -9.59 19.23
N TYR A 201 1.12 -10.17 18.08
CA TYR A 201 0.17 -10.68 17.10
C TYR A 201 0.73 -11.93 16.41
N ASP A 202 -0.14 -12.70 15.77
CA ASP A 202 0.25 -13.85 14.95
C ASP A 202 0.79 -13.43 13.57
N SER A 203 0.34 -12.28 13.06
CA SER A 203 0.67 -11.83 11.71
C SER A 203 0.74 -10.31 11.54
N LEU A 204 1.30 -9.89 10.40
CA LEU A 204 1.30 -8.48 9.97
C LEU A 204 -0.12 -7.94 9.79
N GLU A 205 -1.03 -8.76 9.27
CA GLU A 205 -2.43 -8.39 9.03
C GLU A 205 -3.16 -8.08 10.33
N GLN A 206 -3.00 -8.91 11.36
CA GLN A 206 -3.57 -8.64 12.69
C GLN A 206 -2.97 -7.37 13.30
N SER A 207 -1.65 -7.21 13.22
CA SER A 207 -0.97 -6.02 13.74
C SER A 207 -1.46 -4.73 13.05
N ALA A 208 -1.63 -4.77 11.72
CA ALA A 208 -2.10 -3.64 10.94
C ALA A 208 -3.57 -3.31 11.21
N ASP A 209 -4.44 -4.32 11.30
CA ASP A 209 -5.86 -4.11 11.61
C ASP A 209 -6.03 -3.50 13.00
N ASP A 210 -5.33 -4.02 14.01
CA ASP A 210 -5.37 -3.46 15.36
C ASP A 210 -4.75 -2.06 15.43
N TYR A 211 -3.69 -1.77 14.66
CA TYR A 211 -3.17 -0.40 14.51
C TYR A 211 -4.25 0.56 13.95
N GLY A 212 -4.96 0.14 12.90
CA GLY A 212 -6.07 0.89 12.33
C GLY A 212 -7.18 1.15 13.35
N ARG A 213 -7.60 0.09 14.04
CA ARG A 213 -8.58 0.14 15.13
C ARG A 213 -8.10 1.08 16.23
N PHE A 214 -6.87 0.93 16.72
CA PHE A 214 -6.30 1.73 17.79
C PHE A 214 -6.38 3.22 17.48
N LEU A 215 -5.99 3.63 16.27
CA LEU A 215 -6.14 5.03 15.85
C LEU A 215 -7.61 5.45 15.79
N SER A 216 -8.47 4.64 15.17
CA SER A 216 -9.88 4.96 14.93
C SER A 216 -10.71 5.06 16.22
N VAL A 217 -10.51 4.17 17.19
CA VAL A 217 -11.32 4.12 18.42
C VAL A 217 -10.81 5.07 19.50
N ASN A 218 -9.54 5.44 19.46
CA ASN A 218 -8.95 6.31 20.47
C ASN A 218 -9.20 7.78 20.12
N LYS A 219 -10.07 8.44 20.89
CA LYS A 219 -10.47 9.85 20.70
C LYS A 219 -9.29 10.82 20.58
N ARG A 220 -8.12 10.47 21.14
CA ARG A 220 -6.86 11.20 21.00
C ARG A 220 -6.52 11.50 19.52
N TYR A 221 -6.79 10.58 18.61
CA TYR A 221 -6.44 10.69 17.19
C TYR A 221 -7.59 11.16 16.30
N ALA A 222 -8.73 11.55 16.86
CA ALA A 222 -9.93 11.89 16.10
C ALA A 222 -9.68 12.97 15.04
N THR A 223 -8.83 13.96 15.33
CA THR A 223 -8.49 15.04 14.38
C THR A 223 -7.86 14.51 13.09
N ALA A 224 -7.04 13.46 13.16
CA ALA A 224 -6.42 12.85 11.98
C ALA A 224 -7.48 12.32 11.00
N PHE A 225 -8.59 11.78 11.50
CA PHE A 225 -9.69 11.26 10.68
C PHE A 225 -10.54 12.33 9.98
N SER A 226 -10.24 13.62 10.19
CA SER A 226 -10.75 14.70 9.34
C SER A 226 -10.02 14.78 7.99
N TYR A 227 -8.89 14.05 7.84
CA TYR A 227 -8.01 14.08 6.67
C TYR A 227 -7.77 12.68 6.09
N PRO A 228 -8.80 11.83 5.88
CA PRO A 228 -8.61 10.43 5.50
C PRO A 228 -8.02 10.27 4.09
N ASN A 229 -8.07 11.31 3.25
CA ASN A 229 -7.58 11.31 1.87
C ASN A 229 -6.30 12.15 1.70
N ASP A 230 -5.74 12.67 2.79
CA ASP A 230 -4.51 13.45 2.83
C ASP A 230 -3.54 12.77 3.81
N PRO A 231 -2.68 11.86 3.33
CA PRO A 231 -1.84 11.03 4.19
C PRO A 231 -0.80 11.84 4.97
N GLU A 232 -0.29 12.94 4.41
CA GLU A 232 0.69 13.80 5.07
C GLU A 232 0.02 14.53 6.24
N LYS A 233 -1.13 15.15 6.00
CA LYS A 233 -1.85 15.83 7.08
C LYS A 233 -2.36 14.86 8.14
N PHE A 234 -2.81 13.67 7.73
CA PHE A 234 -3.22 12.62 8.65
C PHE A 234 -2.08 12.25 9.62
N ILE A 235 -0.88 11.97 9.11
CA ILE A 235 0.24 11.57 9.97
C ILE A 235 0.73 12.70 10.86
N HIS A 236 0.66 13.96 10.39
CA HIS A 236 0.98 15.11 11.23
C HIS A 236 0.05 15.24 12.44
N GLU A 237 -1.27 15.02 12.26
CA GLU A 237 -2.21 15.03 13.38
C GLU A 237 -2.01 13.83 14.32
N VAL A 238 -1.63 12.66 13.81
CA VAL A 238 -1.25 11.50 14.64
C VAL A 238 -0.01 11.79 15.48
N ALA A 239 1.03 12.37 14.88
CA ALA A 239 2.25 12.76 15.57
C ALA A 239 2.00 13.82 16.64
N LYS A 240 1.26 14.89 16.28
CA LYS A 240 0.84 15.96 17.20
C LYS A 240 0.05 15.44 18.39
N ALA A 241 -0.73 14.37 18.20
CA ALA A 241 -1.49 13.73 19.25
C ALA A 241 -0.63 12.82 20.17
N GLY A 242 0.67 12.70 19.92
CA GLY A 242 1.61 11.99 20.78
C GLY A 242 1.65 10.48 20.55
N TYR A 243 1.70 10.06 19.28
CA TYR A 243 1.92 8.65 18.93
C TYR A 243 3.33 8.17 19.32
N ALA A 244 4.34 9.02 19.11
CA ALA A 244 5.74 8.77 19.46
C ALA A 244 6.34 9.99 20.18
N THR A 245 7.39 9.76 20.96
CA THR A 245 8.15 10.80 21.69
C THR A 245 9.30 11.40 20.87
N ASN A 246 9.60 10.82 19.70
CA ASN A 246 10.65 11.30 18.80
C ASN A 246 10.12 12.46 17.93
N PRO A 247 10.76 13.64 17.94
CA PRO A 247 10.33 14.81 17.17
C PRO A 247 10.49 14.69 15.65
#